data_AF-A0A9R1FRM9-F1
#
_entry.id   AF-A0A9R1FRM9-F1
#
_cell.length_a   1.000
_cell.length_b   1.000
_cell.length_c   1.000
_cell.angle_alpha   90.00
_cell.angle_beta   90.00
_cell.angle_gamma   90.00
#
_symmetry.space_group_name_H-M   'P 1'
#
loop_
_entity.id
_entity.type
_entity.pdbx_description
1 polymer ?
#
loop_
_entity_poly.entity_id
_entity_poly.type
_entity_poly.pdbx_seq_one_letter_code
_entity_poly.pdbx_strand_id
1 'polypeptide(L)' 'MEGKTTLCFLMVLLLLGNYAHAENSCKEHRTLETGCLRKYCRAACNRDYEGHRVRNAYCTGFFPFVFCVCDVCDG' A
#
# COMPACT_ATOMS: atom_id res chain seq x y z
N MET A 1 -42.84 10.40 -11.21
CA MET A 1 -41.69 10.97 -10.49
C MET A 1 -40.76 9.83 -10.06
N GLU A 2 -40.10 9.15 -11.01
CA GLU A 2 -39.31 7.93 -10.73
C GLU A 2 -37.86 7.98 -11.24
N GLY A 3 -37.46 9.06 -11.92
CA GLY A 3 -36.11 9.18 -12.51
C GLY A 3 -35.07 9.89 -11.64
N LYS A 4 -35.46 10.50 -10.51
CA LYS A 4 -34.53 11.23 -9.62
C LYS A 4 -33.79 10.31 -8.66
N THR A 5 -34.44 9.24 -8.19
CA THR A 5 -33.89 8.35 -7.16
C THR A 5 -32.74 7.49 -7.68
N THR A 6 -32.83 7.05 -8.94
CA THR A 6 -31.81 6.23 -9.62
C THR A 6 -30.50 6.98 -9.87
N LEU A 7 -30.56 8.30 -10.11
CA LEU A 7 -29.38 9.15 -10.29
C LEU A 7 -28.56 9.30 -9.00
N CYS A 8 -29.22 9.42 -7.84
CA CYS A 8 -28.53 9.52 -6.55
C CYS A 8 -27.77 8.24 -6.21
N PHE A 9 -28.34 7.06 -6.51
CA PHE A 9 -27.67 5.78 -6.25
C PHE A 9 -26.41 5.59 -7.11
N LEU A 10 -26.44 6.03 -8.37
CA LEU A 10 -25.27 5.96 -9.26
C LEU A 10 -24.12 6.86 -8.81
N MET A 11 -24.41 8.07 -8.29
CA MET A 11 -23.37 8.95 -7.76
C MET A 11 -22.70 8.39 -6.50
N VAL A 12 -23.47 7.74 -5.62
CA VAL A 12 -22.92 7.09 -4.41
C VAL A 12 -22.01 5.93 -4.80
N LEU A 13 -22.38 5.13 -5.80
CA LEU A 13 -21.54 4.03 -6.32
C LEU A 13 -20.22 4.53 -6.94
N LEU A 14 -20.26 5.65 -7.69
CA LEU A 14 -19.05 6.28 -8.24
C LEU A 14 -18.12 6.81 -7.15
N LEU A 15 -18.68 7.40 -6.09
CA LEU A 15 -17.89 7.87 -4.94
C LEU A 15 -17.26 6.68 -4.19
N LEU A 16 -18.01 5.62 -3.93
CA LEU A 16 -17.49 4.39 -3.28
C LEU A 16 -16.42 3.68 -4.12
N GLY A 17 -16.57 3.66 -5.44
CA GLY A 17 -15.56 3.09 -6.35
C GLY A 17 -14.23 3.87 -6.34
N ASN A 18 -14.27 5.19 -6.17
CA ASN A 18 -13.06 6.01 -6.09
C ASN A 18 -12.29 5.82 -4.78
N TYR A 19 -12.98 5.64 -3.65
CA TYR A 19 -12.32 5.39 -2.35
C TYR A 19 -11.62 4.02 -2.31
N ALA A 20 -12.21 2.99 -2.93
CA ALA A 20 -11.58 1.67 -3.02
C ALA A 20 -10.35 1.65 -3.95
N HIS A 21 -10.27 2.57 -4.91
CA HIS A 21 -9.16 2.60 -5.87
C HIS A 21 -7.87 3.17 -5.25
N ALA A 22 -7.97 4.08 -4.28
CA ALA A 22 -6.82 4.63 -3.57
C ALA A 22 -6.12 3.58 -2.68
N GLU A 23 -6.87 2.70 -2.01
CA GLU A 23 -6.29 1.61 -1.20
C GLU A 23 -5.57 0.54 -2.03
N ASN A 24 -5.90 0.41 -3.31
CA ASN A 24 -5.30 -0.54 -4.24
C ASN A 24 -4.06 -0.01 -4.97
N SER A 25 -3.65 1.23 -4.70
CA SER A 25 -2.49 1.87 -5.33
C SER A 25 -1.19 1.64 -4.55
N CYS A 26 -1.16 0.65 -3.65
CA CYS A 26 0.05 0.29 -2.93
C CYS A 26 0.85 -0.75 -3.71
N LYS A 27 2.15 -0.50 -3.89
CA LYS A 27 3.09 -1.38 -4.56
C LYS A 27 4.04 -1.98 -3.55
N GLU A 28 4.25 -3.28 -3.71
CA GLU A 28 5.21 -4.01 -2.91
C GLU A 28 6.60 -3.91 -3.53
N HIS A 29 7.57 -3.47 -2.73
CA HIS A 29 8.98 -3.40 -3.09
C HIS A 29 9.78 -4.33 -2.18
N ARG A 30 10.62 -5.18 -2.79
CA ARG A 30 11.42 -6.17 -2.08
C ARG A 30 12.90 -5.88 -2.26
N THR A 31 13.64 -5.85 -1.15
CA THR A 31 15.10 -5.71 -1.13
C THR A 31 15.69 -6.95 -0.49
N LEU A 32 16.70 -7.54 -1.16
CA LEU A 32 17.46 -8.67 -0.61
C LEU A 32 18.42 -8.16 0.45
N GLU A 33 18.35 -8.72 1.65
CA GLU A 33 19.15 -8.33 2.81
C GLU A 33 19.94 -9.54 3.34
N THR A 34 21.12 -9.30 3.92
CA THR A 34 21.91 -10.34 4.59
C THR A 34 21.29 -10.79 5.92
N GLY A 35 20.44 -9.94 6.51
CA GLY A 35 19.60 -10.23 7.66
C GLY A 35 18.51 -9.18 7.76
N CYS A 36 17.32 -9.56 8.25
CA CYS A 36 16.19 -8.63 8.33
C CYS A 36 15.62 -8.59 9.74
N LEU A 37 15.61 -7.38 10.30
CA LEU A 37 14.90 -7.07 11.52
C LEU A 37 13.81 -6.06 11.18
N ARG A 38 12.58 -6.36 11.61
CA ARG A 38 11.40 -5.56 11.26
C ARG A 38 11.57 -4.06 11.54
N LYS A 39 12.22 -3.70 12.65
CA LYS A 39 12.50 -2.30 13.01
C LYS A 39 13.42 -1.60 12.00
N TYR A 40 14.49 -2.26 11.56
CA TYR A 40 15.41 -1.70 10.57
C TYR A 40 14.80 -1.69 9.17
N CYS A 41 14.08 -2.76 8.79
CA CYS A 41 13.35 -2.82 7.53
C CYS A 41 12.37 -1.64 7.41
N ARG A 42 11.58 -1.36 8.45
CA ARG A 42 10.66 -0.21 8.41
C ARG A 42 11.38 1.14 8.34
N ALA A 43 12.47 1.30 9.08
CA ALA A 43 13.27 2.53 9.01
C ALA A 43 13.86 2.74 7.61
N ALA A 44 14.36 1.68 6.98
CA ALA A 44 14.85 1.70 5.60
C ALA A 44 13.73 2.05 4.61
N CYS A 45 12.57 1.39 4.68
CA CYS A 45 11.42 1.71 3.84
C CYS A 45 11.02 3.19 3.94
N ASN A 46 10.93 3.74 5.15
CA ASN A 46 10.56 5.15 5.33
C ASN A 46 11.62 6.13 4.78
N ARG A 47 12.90 5.75 4.83
CA ARG A 47 14.01 6.54 4.30
C ARG A 47 14.07 6.48 2.77
N ASP A 48 13.95 5.28 2.21
CA ASP A 48 14.12 5.05 0.77
C ASP A 48 12.90 5.55 -0.02
N TYR A 49 11.72 5.56 0.60
CA TYR A 49 10.47 6.10 0.05
C TYR A 49 10.05 7.40 0.75
N GLU A 50 11.00 8.26 1.08
CA GLU A 50 10.71 9.58 1.64
C GLU A 50 9.73 10.34 0.72
N GLY A 51 8.71 10.96 1.34
CA GLY A 51 7.63 11.63 0.61
C GLY A 51 6.48 10.71 0.14
N HIS A 52 6.60 9.38 0.29
CA HIS A 52 5.51 8.44 0.01
C HIS A 52 4.97 7.81 1.30
N ARG A 53 3.74 7.28 1.23
CA ARG A 53 3.12 6.62 2.37
C ARG A 53 3.54 5.14 2.45
N VAL A 54 4.41 4.81 3.40
CA VAL A 54 4.75 3.42 3.73
C VAL A 54 3.68 2.81 4.64
N ARG A 55 2.74 2.07 4.04
CA ARG A 55 1.64 1.39 4.75
C ARG A 55 2.16 0.29 5.66
N ASN A 56 3.05 -0.56 5.15
CA ASN A 56 3.58 -1.69 5.88
C ASN A 56 5.06 -1.93 5.54
N ALA A 57 5.77 -2.54 6.49
CA ALA A 57 7.14 -3.00 6.29
C ALA A 57 7.37 -4.27 7.11
N TYR A 58 7.85 -5.32 6.46
CA TYR A 58 8.01 -6.64 7.07
C TYR A 58 9.16 -7.44 6.47
N CYS A 59 9.64 -8.42 7.22
CA CYS A 59 10.68 -9.33 6.79
C CYS A 59 10.06 -10.64 6.30
N THR A 60 10.61 -11.21 5.24
CA THR A 60 10.24 -12.54 4.74
C THR A 60 11.46 -13.31 4.26
N GLY A 61 11.31 -14.61 4.03
CA GLY A 61 12.39 -15.51 3.62
C GLY A 61 13.23 -16.05 4.78
N PHE A 62 14.26 -16.81 4.43
CA PHE A 62 15.17 -17.47 5.37
C PHE A 62 16.60 -17.43 4.80
N PHE A 63 17.62 -17.49 5.68
CA PHE A 63 19.02 -17.41 5.25
C PHE A 63 19.34 -18.47 4.17
N PRO A 64 19.96 -18.10 3.04
CA PRO A 64 20.58 -16.81 2.71
C PRO A 64 19.68 -15.81 1.98
N PHE A 65 18.42 -16.16 1.70
CA PHE A 65 17.46 -15.33 0.96
C PHE A 65 16.46 -14.68 1.91
N VAL A 66 16.93 -13.66 2.62
CA VAL A 66 16.08 -12.84 3.51
C VAL A 66 15.74 -11.54 2.80
N PHE A 67 14.48 -11.14 2.86
CA PHE A 67 13.99 -9.94 2.18
C PHE A 67 13.37 -8.97 3.17
N CYS A 68 13.66 -7.68 3.00
CA CYS A 68 12.84 -6.60 3.54
C CYS A 68 11.81 -6.19 2.49
N VAL A 69 10.55 -6.12 2.90
CA VAL A 69 9.41 -5.81 2.04
C VAL A 69 8.76 -4.51 2.50
N CYS A 70 8.62 -3.56 1.57
CA CYS A 70 7.98 -2.26 1.78
C CYS A 70 6.68 -2.20 0.96
N ASP A 71 5.56 -1.93 1.60
CA ASP A 71 4.28 -1.66 0.93
C ASP A 71 4.07 -0.15 0.87
N VAL A 72 4.21 0.43 -0.32
CA VAL A 72 4.30 1.87 -0.57
C VAL A 72 3.12 2.30 -1.41
N CYS A 73 2.33 3.24 -0.91
CA CYS A 73 1.16 3.76 -1.60
C CYS A 73 1.42 5.15 -2.19
N ASP A 74 0.86 5.40 -3.37
CA ASP A 74 0.71 6.76 -3.90
C ASP A 74 -0.23 7.55 -2.96
N GLY A 75 0.20 8.75 -2.56
CA GLY A 75 -0.45 9.58 -1.55
C GLY A 75 -1.65 10.38 -2.06
#